data_AF-A0AAW4BLY0-F1
#
_entry.id   AF-A0AAW4BLY0-F1
#
_cell.length_a   1.000
_cell.length_b   1.000
_cell.length_c   1.000
_cell.angle_alpha   90.00
_cell.angle_beta   90.00
_cell.angle_gamma   90.00
#
_symmetry.space_group_name_H-M   'P 1'
#
loop_
_entity.id
_entity.type
_entity.pdbx_description
1 polymer ?
#
loop_
_entity_poly.entity_id
_entity_poly.type
_entity_poly.pdbx_seq_one_letter_code
_entity_poly.pdbx_strand_id
1 'polypeptide(L)'
;AEKPFFESTLERDFLTLLEFDRSVYTYDVQPIEVSWTDDNERHRVYTPDVLVHYYPPQQNILYEVKYRSDLRANWKELKPKFKAAISHAKSNGWRFKLITEVEIRTSYMENARFLLPYLRVETNEEHSDMLLRQLVQMRQCSIEA
;
A
#
# COMPACT_ATOMS: atom_id res chain seq x y z
N ALA A 1 -5.08 -8.48 -15.99
CA ALA A 1 -4.12 -7.48 -15.49
C ALA A 1 -2.80 -8.19 -15.23
N GLU A 2 -1.69 -7.66 -15.74
CA GLU A 2 -0.35 -8.13 -15.37
C GLU A 2 -0.17 -8.04 -13.86
N LYS A 3 0.51 -9.02 -13.27
CA LYS A 3 0.86 -8.96 -11.85
C LYS A 3 1.90 -7.84 -11.67
N PRO A 4 1.69 -6.89 -10.75
CA PRO A 4 2.69 -5.88 -10.46
C PRO A 4 4.00 -6.54 -10.00
N PHE A 5 5.11 -6.09 -10.57
CA PHE A 5 6.45 -6.51 -10.16
C PHE A 5 6.74 -5.97 -8.76
N PHE A 6 7.33 -6.78 -7.88
CA PHE A 6 7.78 -6.36 -6.55
C PHE A 6 9.18 -6.90 -6.30
N GLU A 7 10.02 -6.11 -5.65
CA GLU A 7 11.42 -6.47 -5.39
C GLU A 7 11.59 -7.17 -4.05
N SER A 8 10.63 -6.98 -3.13
CA SER A 8 10.70 -7.55 -1.79
C SER A 8 9.39 -8.21 -1.33
N THR A 9 9.49 -9.13 -0.38
CA THR A 9 8.31 -9.74 0.26
C THR A 9 7.47 -8.69 1.00
N LEU A 10 8.09 -7.63 1.49
CA LEU A 10 7.40 -6.55 2.19
C LEU A 10 6.57 -5.69 1.23
N GLU A 11 7.10 -5.40 0.04
CA GLU A 11 6.33 -4.75 -1.03
C GLU A 11 5.13 -5.59 -1.45
N ARG A 12 5.32 -6.89 -1.67
CA ARG A 12 4.20 -7.81 -1.99
C ARG A 12 3.11 -7.75 -0.91
N ASP A 13 3.51 -7.77 0.36
CA ASP A 13 2.58 -7.70 1.48
C ASP A 13 1.85 -6.33 1.51
N PHE A 14 2.53 -5.24 1.14
CA PHE A 14 1.90 -3.92 0.99
C PHE A 14 0.94 -3.85 -0.19
N LEU A 15 1.32 -4.37 -1.36
CA LEU A 15 0.43 -4.42 -2.53
C LEU A 15 -0.83 -5.25 -2.23
N THR A 16 -0.72 -6.31 -1.43
CA THR A 16 -1.89 -7.09 -0.96
C THR A 16 -2.85 -6.21 -0.16
N LEU A 17 -2.34 -5.32 0.70
CA LEU A 17 -3.18 -4.37 1.43
C LEU A 17 -3.86 -3.38 0.49
N LEU A 18 -3.14 -2.86 -0.50
CA LEU A 18 -3.69 -1.91 -1.48
C LEU A 18 -4.77 -2.55 -2.36
N GLU A 19 -4.59 -3.81 -2.79
CA GLU A 19 -5.60 -4.55 -3.55
C GLU A 19 -6.87 -4.81 -2.74
N PHE A 20 -6.77 -4.86 -1.41
CA PHE A 20 -7.89 -5.11 -0.51
C PHE A 20 -8.59 -3.83 -0.01
N ASP A 21 -7.90 -2.69 -0.04
CA ASP A 21 -8.41 -1.41 0.48
C ASP A 21 -9.37 -0.75 -0.51
N ARG A 22 -10.66 -0.68 -0.14
CA ARG A 22 -11.72 -0.07 -0.96
C ARG A 22 -11.59 1.44 -1.14
N SER A 23 -10.74 2.12 -0.37
CA SER A 23 -10.47 3.54 -0.54
C SER A 23 -9.48 3.82 -1.68
N VAL A 24 -8.73 2.80 -2.11
CA VAL A 24 -7.78 2.88 -3.22
C VAL A 24 -8.54 2.86 -4.55
N TYR A 25 -8.29 3.85 -5.40
CA TYR A 25 -8.78 3.90 -6.77
C TYR A 25 -7.88 3.09 -7.70
N THR A 26 -6.57 3.36 -7.65
CA THR A 26 -5.53 2.62 -8.37
C THR A 26 -4.17 2.85 -7.71
N TYR A 27 -3.17 2.07 -8.09
CA TYR A 27 -1.79 2.32 -7.70
C TYR A 27 -0.82 1.96 -8.83
N ASP A 28 0.31 2.65 -8.86
CA ASP A 28 1.38 2.46 -9.82
C ASP A 28 2.65 2.05 -9.07
N VAL A 29 3.24 0.92 -9.46
CA VAL A 29 4.51 0.44 -8.89
C VAL A 29 5.66 1.03 -9.67
N GLN A 30 6.68 1.50 -8.95
CA GLN A 30 7.83 2.22 -9.51
C GLN A 30 7.43 3.35 -10.48
N PRO A 31 6.58 4.30 -10.01
CA PRO A 31 5.80 5.17 -10.88
C PRO A 31 6.61 6.26 -11.58
N ILE A 32 7.65 6.77 -10.92
CA ILE A 32 8.37 7.98 -11.33
C ILE A 32 9.84 7.93 -10.91
N GLU A 33 10.71 8.52 -11.72
CA GLU A 33 12.08 8.82 -11.33
C GLU A 33 12.14 10.17 -10.60
N VAL A 34 12.74 10.17 -9.41
CA VAL A 34 13.00 11.36 -8.59
C VAL A 34 14.50 11.63 -8.59
N SER A 35 14.87 12.78 -9.14
CA SER A 35 16.27 13.22 -9.21
C SER A 35 16.61 14.28 -8.15
N TRP A 36 17.86 14.26 -7.67
CA TRP A 36 18.40 15.33 -6.81
C TRP A 36 19.92 15.43 -6.96
N THR A 37 20.49 16.56 -6.52
CA THR A 37 21.93 16.74 -6.41
C THR A 37 22.36 16.49 -4.97
N ASP A 38 23.36 15.62 -4.76
CA ASP A 38 23.92 15.35 -3.43
C ASP A 38 24.94 16.42 -2.99
N ASP A 39 25.41 16.32 -1.74
CA ASP A 39 26.34 17.30 -1.15
C ASP A 39 27.72 17.33 -1.86
N ASN A 40 28.02 16.35 -2.72
CA ASN A 40 29.24 16.31 -3.54
C ASN A 40 28.98 16.75 -4.99
N GLU A 41 27.88 17.49 -5.23
CA GLU A 41 27.44 17.97 -6.54
C GLU A 41 27.14 16.84 -7.55
N ARG A 42 26.89 15.62 -7.08
CA ARG A 42 26.58 14.50 -7.97
C ARG A 42 25.09 14.40 -8.19
N HIS A 43 24.71 14.24 -9.45
CA HIS A 43 23.33 13.92 -9.82
C HIS A 43 22.98 12.50 -9.38
N ARG A 44 21.87 12.37 -8.67
CA ARG A 44 21.30 11.12 -8.17
C ARG A 44 19.88 10.98 -8.67
N VAL A 45 19.47 9.74 -8.94
CA VAL A 45 18.12 9.38 -9.35
C VAL A 45 17.70 8.17 -8.55
N TYR A 46 16.43 8.11 -8.20
CA TYR A 46 15.83 6.92 -7.65
C TYR A 46 14.34 6.84 -8.01
N THR A 47 13.79 5.64 -7.97
CA THR A 47 12.36 5.40 -8.16
C THR A 47 11.72 4.99 -6.84
N PRO A 48 10.74 5.74 -6.31
CA PRO A 48 9.95 5.32 -5.15
C PRO A 48 9.15 4.05 -5.46
N ASP A 49 8.74 3.31 -4.43
CA ASP A 49 8.19 1.96 -4.65
C ASP A 49 6.76 1.99 -5.22
N VAL A 50 5.85 2.83 -4.68
CA VAL A 50 4.43 2.83 -5.09
C VAL A 50 3.81 4.22 -5.00
N LEU A 51 3.07 4.66 -6.02
CA LEU A 51 2.15 5.79 -5.93
C LEU A 51 0.72 5.27 -5.81
N VAL A 52 0.01 5.66 -4.77
CA VAL A 52 -1.38 5.25 -4.53
C VAL A 52 -2.30 6.42 -4.79
N HIS A 53 -3.25 6.19 -5.69
CA HIS A 53 -4.34 7.10 -5.99
C HIS A 53 -5.56 6.67 -5.17
N TYR A 54 -6.04 7.57 -4.31
CA TYR A 54 -7.21 7.32 -3.47
C TYR A 54 -8.44 8.04 -4.03
N TYR A 55 -9.63 7.56 -3.70
CA TYR A 55 -10.85 8.32 -3.95
C TYR A 55 -10.89 9.60 -3.09
N PRO A 56 -11.38 10.72 -3.62
CA PRO A 56 -11.56 11.96 -2.85
C PRO A 56 -12.43 11.73 -1.59
N PRO A 57 -12.20 12.47 -0.50
CA PRO A 57 -11.27 13.60 -0.36
C PRO A 57 -9.84 13.19 0.02
N GLN A 58 -9.50 11.90 -0.03
CA GLN A 58 -8.18 11.43 0.37
C GLN A 58 -7.12 11.82 -0.67
N GLN A 59 -6.00 12.35 -0.19
CA GLN A 59 -4.88 12.77 -1.02
C GLN A 59 -4.08 11.57 -1.50
N ASN A 60 -3.59 11.61 -2.75
CA ASN A 60 -2.68 10.59 -3.27
C ASN A 60 -1.38 10.56 -2.46
N ILE A 61 -0.81 9.36 -2.32
CA ILE A 61 0.36 9.14 -1.47
C ILE A 61 1.43 8.35 -2.23
N LEU A 62 2.62 8.93 -2.30
CA LEU A 62 3.85 8.30 -2.74
C LEU A 62 4.48 7.56 -1.56
N TYR A 63 4.53 6.25 -1.65
CA TYR A 63 5.05 5.35 -0.64
C TYR A 63 6.47 4.89 -0.96
N GLU A 64 7.27 4.78 0.07
CA GLU A 64 8.50 4.00 0.08
C GLU A 64 8.37 2.91 1.17
N VAL A 65 8.59 1.67 0.77
CA VAL A 65 8.50 0.46 1.57
C VAL A 65 9.89 0.08 2.05
N LYS A 66 10.12 0.12 3.37
CA LYS A 66 11.42 -0.24 3.96
C LYS A 66 11.26 -0.95 5.29
N TYR A 67 12.20 -1.83 5.61
CA TYR A 67 12.29 -2.36 6.97
C TYR A 67 12.78 -1.29 7.95
N ARG A 68 12.26 -1.28 9.19
CA ARG A 68 12.77 -0.37 10.23
C ARG A 68 14.25 -0.61 10.54
N SER A 69 14.73 -1.84 10.42
CA SER A 69 16.15 -2.18 10.55
C SER A 69 17.00 -1.43 9.52
N ASP A 70 16.57 -1.41 8.27
CA ASP A 70 17.30 -0.79 7.15
C ASP A 70 17.29 0.73 7.30
N LEU A 71 16.15 1.29 7.71
CA LEU A 71 16.05 2.71 8.04
C LEU A 71 17.03 3.10 9.15
N ARG A 72 17.19 2.28 10.19
CA ARG A 72 18.13 2.54 11.29
C ARG A 72 19.58 2.42 10.85
N ALA A 73 19.91 1.38 10.08
CA ALA A 73 21.27 1.11 9.62
C ALA A 73 21.75 2.19 8.62
N ASN A 74 20.87 2.60 7.70
CA ASN A 74 21.26 3.38 6.52
C ASN A 74 20.66 4.78 6.48
N TRP A 75 20.19 5.31 7.62
CA TRP A 75 19.45 6.59 7.68
C TRP A 75 20.18 7.75 7.01
N LYS A 76 21.50 7.86 7.21
CA LYS A 76 22.32 8.96 6.66
C LYS A 76 22.30 8.97 5.13
N GLU A 77 22.31 7.79 4.51
CA GLU A 77 22.28 7.62 3.05
C GLU A 77 20.87 7.77 2.50
N LEU A 78 19.86 7.27 3.21
CA LEU A 78 18.47 7.31 2.79
C LEU A 78 17.80 8.68 2.96
N LYS A 79 18.25 9.50 3.91
CA LYS A 79 17.62 10.78 4.23
C LYS A 79 17.61 11.76 3.04
N PRO A 80 18.70 11.97 2.27
CA PRO A 80 18.67 12.82 1.07
C PRO A 80 17.66 12.33 0.02
N LYS A 81 17.61 11.02 -0.21
CA LYS A 81 16.65 10.34 -1.10
C LYS A 81 15.21 10.72 -0.70
N PHE A 82 14.85 10.52 0.57
CA PHE A 82 13.49 10.84 1.04
C PHE A 82 13.17 12.33 0.99
N LYS A 83 14.14 13.21 1.25
CA LYS A 83 13.95 14.67 1.12
C LYS A 83 13.57 15.04 -0.32
N ALA A 84 14.20 14.42 -1.31
CA ALA A 84 13.89 14.63 -2.71
C ALA A 84 12.45 14.19 -3.04
N ALA A 85 12.03 12.98 -2.65
CA ALA A 85 10.65 12.54 -2.92
C ALA A 85 9.60 13.31 -2.14
N ILE A 86 9.89 13.78 -0.92
CA ILE A 86 8.97 14.67 -0.20
C ILE A 86 8.73 15.95 -1.00
N SER A 87 9.80 16.54 -1.54
CA SER A 87 9.70 17.74 -2.37
C SER A 87 8.90 17.46 -3.65
N HIS A 88 9.19 16.35 -4.33
CA HIS A 88 8.51 15.94 -5.55
C HIS A 88 7.01 15.62 -5.31
N ALA A 89 6.68 14.89 -4.24
CA ALA A 89 5.30 14.61 -3.89
C ALA A 89 4.54 15.91 -3.61
N LYS A 90 5.15 16.83 -2.85
CA LYS A 90 4.53 18.12 -2.52
C LYS A 90 4.27 18.98 -3.76
N SER A 91 5.19 19.03 -4.73
CA SER A 91 5.00 19.80 -5.96
C SER A 91 3.85 19.27 -6.83
N ASN A 92 3.52 17.98 -6.70
CA ASN A 92 2.41 17.34 -7.41
C ASN A 92 1.10 17.31 -6.59
N GLY A 93 1.06 17.95 -5.42
CA GLY A 93 -0.12 17.91 -4.55
C GLY A 93 -0.36 16.55 -3.91
N TRP A 94 0.68 15.73 -3.73
CA TRP A 94 0.64 14.43 -3.07
C TRP A 94 1.30 14.49 -1.69
N ARG A 95 1.20 13.40 -0.93
CA ARG A 95 1.99 13.18 0.29
C ARG A 95 3.08 12.14 0.02
N PHE A 96 4.16 12.20 0.79
CA PHE A 96 5.13 11.12 0.87
C PHE A 96 5.00 10.39 2.21
N LYS A 97 5.12 9.07 2.20
CA LYS A 97 5.09 8.26 3.43
C LYS A 97 6.05 7.06 3.35
N LEU A 98 6.86 6.90 4.40
CA LEU A 98 7.54 5.63 4.66
C LEU A 98 6.55 4.68 5.30
N ILE A 99 6.48 3.46 4.78
CA ILE A 99 5.69 2.37 5.36
C ILE A 99 6.59 1.16 5.62
N THR A 100 6.41 0.54 6.78
CA THR A 100 7.32 -0.50 7.27
C THR A 100 6.56 -1.77 7.61
N GLU A 101 7.31 -2.82 7.94
CA GLU A 101 6.77 -4.10 8.38
C GLU A 101 5.81 -3.98 9.57
N VAL A 102 5.95 -2.93 10.39
CA VAL A 102 5.08 -2.71 11.56
C VAL A 102 3.67 -2.31 11.15
N GLU A 103 3.53 -1.49 10.09
CA GLU A 103 2.22 -1.09 9.58
C GLU A 103 1.66 -2.13 8.60
N ILE A 104 2.54 -2.87 7.90
CA ILE A 104 2.15 -3.84 6.87
C ILE A 104 1.80 -5.20 7.47
N ARG A 105 2.64 -5.78 8.33
CA ARG A 105 2.49 -7.17 8.78
C ARG A 105 1.64 -7.26 10.04
N THR A 106 0.36 -6.97 9.86
CA THR A 106 -0.67 -7.04 10.90
C THR A 106 -1.66 -8.19 10.61
N SER A 107 -2.49 -8.56 11.60
CA SER A 107 -3.60 -9.50 11.37
C SER A 107 -4.56 -9.03 10.28
N TYR A 108 -4.67 -7.71 10.07
CA TYR A 108 -5.45 -7.17 8.96
C TYR A 108 -4.87 -7.57 7.61
N MET A 109 -3.54 -7.57 7.45
CA MET A 109 -2.89 -8.03 6.21
C MET A 109 -3.08 -9.52 5.98
N GLU A 110 -3.01 -10.33 7.04
CA GLU A 110 -3.29 -11.77 6.94
C GLU A 110 -4.73 -12.03 6.50
N ASN A 111 -5.70 -11.31 7.08
CA ASN A 111 -7.10 -11.36 6.69
C ASN A 111 -7.32 -10.87 5.25
N ALA A 112 -6.68 -9.76 4.88
CA ALA A 112 -6.73 -9.25 3.51
C ALA A 112 -6.22 -10.29 2.52
N ARG A 113 -5.04 -10.89 2.78
CA ARG A 113 -4.47 -11.96 1.96
C ARG A 113 -5.40 -13.16 1.85
N PHE A 114 -6.04 -13.55 2.95
CA PHE A 114 -6.99 -14.67 2.98
C PHE A 114 -8.27 -14.36 2.18
N LEU A 115 -8.84 -13.17 2.35
CA LEU A 115 -10.14 -12.80 1.77
C LEU A 115 -10.05 -12.33 0.32
N LEU A 116 -8.89 -11.82 -0.12
CA LEU A 116 -8.70 -11.22 -1.43
C LEU A 116 -9.11 -12.13 -2.61
N PRO A 117 -8.79 -13.44 -2.64
CA PRO A 117 -9.25 -14.33 -3.70
C PRO A 117 -10.79 -14.42 -3.79
N TYR A 118 -11.48 -14.37 -2.65
CA TYR A 118 -12.93 -14.49 -2.57
C TYR A 118 -13.66 -13.24 -3.08
N LEU A 119 -13.00 -12.08 -3.13
CA LEU A 119 -13.57 -10.86 -3.74
C LEU A 119 -13.76 -10.98 -5.25
N ARG A 120 -13.09 -11.93 -5.91
CA ARG A 120 -13.17 -12.14 -7.36
C ARG A 120 -14.06 -13.32 -7.76
N VAL A 121 -14.64 -14.02 -6.78
CA VAL A 121 -15.51 -15.17 -7.01
C VAL A 121 -16.94 -14.68 -7.21
N GLU A 122 -17.59 -15.12 -8.29
CA GLU A 122 -19.01 -14.87 -8.48
C GLU A 122 -19.83 -15.52 -7.35
N THR A 123 -20.67 -14.73 -6.71
CA THR A 123 -21.54 -15.21 -5.64
C THR A 123 -22.86 -15.69 -6.22
N ASN A 124 -23.39 -16.79 -5.69
CA ASN A 124 -24.77 -17.17 -5.94
C ASN A 124 -25.71 -16.19 -5.19
N GLU A 125 -26.56 -15.49 -5.93
CA GLU A 125 -27.46 -14.47 -5.37
C GLU A 125 -28.41 -15.03 -4.31
N GLU A 126 -28.99 -16.21 -4.52
CA GLU A 126 -29.91 -16.84 -3.57
C GLU A 126 -29.22 -17.16 -2.23
N HIS A 127 -27.99 -17.68 -2.29
CA HIS A 127 -27.20 -17.96 -1.09
C HIS A 127 -26.81 -16.68 -0.34
N SER A 128 -26.39 -15.64 -1.07
CA SER A 128 -26.09 -14.33 -0.50
C SER A 128 -27.31 -13.74 0.21
N ASP A 129 -28.48 -13.79 -0.42
CA ASP A 129 -29.74 -13.31 0.13
C ASP A 129 -30.13 -14.04 1.41
N MET A 130 -30.02 -15.37 1.40
CA MET A 130 -30.30 -16.18 2.58
C MET A 130 -29.36 -15.82 3.75
N LEU A 131 -28.06 -15.70 3.48
CA LEU A 131 -27.06 -15.35 4.49
C LEU A 131 -27.31 -13.96 5.06
N LEU A 132 -27.56 -12.95 4.20
CA LEU A 132 -27.84 -11.58 4.64
C LEU A 132 -29.09 -11.51 5.52
N ARG A 133 -30.16 -12.22 5.15
CA ARG A 133 -31.39 -12.29 5.97
C ARG A 133 -31.11 -12.89 7.35
N GLN A 134 -30.35 -13.98 7.40
CA GLN A 134 -29.99 -14.61 8.67
C GLN A 134 -29.11 -13.69 9.53
N LEU A 135 -28.10 -13.03 8.94
CA LEU A 135 -27.25 -12.08 9.66
C LEU A 135 -28.06 -10.90 10.25
N VAL A 136 -29.01 -10.36 9.48
CA VAL A 136 -29.92 -9.29 9.96
C VAL A 136 -30.76 -9.78 11.14
N GLN A 137 -31.26 -11.02 11.09
CA GLN A 137 -32.04 -11.60 12.18
C GLN A 137 -31.20 -11.84 13.43
N MET A 138 -29.98 -12.35 13.28
CA MET A 138 -29.06 -12.65 14.39
C MET A 138 -28.51 -11.39 15.07
N ARG A 139 -28.52 -10.24 14.39
CA ARG A 139 -28.01 -8.94 14.86
C ARG A 139 -26.53 -8.98 15.26
N GLN A 140 -26.22 -9.39 16.49
CA GLN A 140 -24.85 -9.56 16.98
C GLN A 140 -24.60 -11.04 17.27
N CYS A 141 -23.74 -11.66 16.48
CA CYS A 141 -23.26 -13.01 16.69
C CYS A 141 -21.73 -13.04 16.54
N SER A 142 -21.06 -13.90 17.30
CA SER A 142 -19.64 -14.19 17.07
C SER A 142 -19.50 -15.21 15.93
N ILE A 143 -18.35 -15.18 15.25
CA ILE A 143 -17.96 -16.21 14.26
C ILE A 143 -17.29 -17.40 15.00
N GLU A 144 -17.55 -17.57 16.29
CA GLU A 144 -16.97 -18.66 17.06
C GLU A 144 -17.67 -19.97 16.70
N ALA A 145 -16.87 -21.02 16.54
CA ALA A 145 -17.30 -22.38 16.23
C ALA A 145 -17.92 -23.09 17.45
#